data_AF-A0A925SZ25-F1
#
_entry.id   AF-A0A925SZ25-F1
#
_cell.length_a   1.000
_cell.length_b   1.000
_cell.length_c   1.000
_cell.angle_alpha   90.00
_cell.angle_beta   90.00
_cell.angle_gamma   90.00
#
_symmetry.space_group_name_H-M   'P 1'
#
loop_
_entity.id
_entity.type
_entity.pdbx_description
1 polymer ?
#
loop_
_entity_poly.entity_id
_entity_poly.type
_entity_poly.pdbx_seq_one_letter_code
_entity_poly.pdbx_strand_id
1 'polypeptide(L)'
;MRYAAIILALALAGCASTSYELTVMPRNSGKLYTGSAEDAGNGEGRISITIEGKAYSGTWVETQPSTATGYVMGGSIGWGWGWGRGGRGMGSLGSFITMDNPQGSESKALLTAPDGSGLRCDFKSGQGRGGGVCKDDQGREYDVQVRKASK
;
A
#
# COMPACT_ATOMS: atom_id res chain seq x y z
N MET A 1 30.45 -24.02 19.71
CA MET A 1 29.43 -24.69 18.86
C MET A 1 27.98 -24.25 19.15
N ARG A 2 27.65 -23.68 20.32
CA ARG A 2 26.26 -23.24 20.65
C ARG A 2 25.79 -21.94 19.95
N TYR A 3 26.71 -21.07 19.54
CA TYR A 3 26.39 -19.80 18.87
C TYR A 3 26.10 -19.92 17.37
N ALA A 4 26.46 -21.04 16.74
CA ALA A 4 26.21 -21.27 15.31
C ALA A 4 24.72 -21.47 15.00
N ALA A 5 23.95 -22.02 15.96
CA ALA A 5 22.52 -22.27 15.78
C ALA A 5 21.67 -20.98 15.80
N ILE A 6 22.13 -19.92 16.49
CA ILE A 6 21.37 -18.67 16.63
C ILE A 6 21.50 -17.82 15.35
N ILE A 7 22.67 -17.80 14.70
CA ILE A 7 22.90 -17.05 13.46
C ILE A 7 22.05 -17.62 12.30
N LEU A 8 21.85 -18.93 12.27
CA LEU A 8 21.03 -19.59 11.24
C LEU A 8 19.54 -19.26 11.39
N ALA A 9 19.04 -19.05 12.61
CA ALA A 9 17.63 -18.73 12.86
C ALA A 9 17.25 -17.29 12.46
N LEU A 10 18.18 -16.33 12.52
CA LEU A 10 17.94 -14.95 12.05
C LEU A 10 17.95 -14.83 10.52
N ALA A 11 18.58 -15.78 9.80
CA ALA A 11 18.62 -15.75 8.34
C ALA A 11 17.28 -16.13 7.68
N LEU A 12 16.38 -16.84 8.37
CA LEU A 12 15.07 -17.22 7.85
C LEU A 12 13.97 -16.14 8.07
N ALA A 13 14.27 -15.06 8.79
CA ALA A 13 13.37 -13.91 8.91
C ALA A 13 13.52 -12.90 7.75
N GLY A 14 14.36 -13.20 6.76
CA GLY A 14 14.64 -12.34 5.62
C GLY A 14 13.46 -12.28 4.64
N CYS A 15 12.77 -11.13 4.65
CA CYS A 15 11.86 -10.64 3.62
C CYS A 15 10.70 -11.58 3.23
N ALA A 16 9.62 -11.54 4.02
CA ALA A 16 8.31 -11.89 3.51
C ALA A 16 7.83 -10.83 2.50
N SER A 17 8.48 -10.76 1.34
CA SER A 17 8.04 -9.94 0.22
C SER A 17 6.65 -10.42 -0.20
N THR A 18 5.64 -9.59 -0.02
CA THR A 18 4.28 -9.96 -0.41
C THR A 18 4.16 -9.72 -1.90
N SER A 19 3.96 -10.81 -2.66
CA SER A 19 3.71 -10.73 -4.09
C SER A 19 2.22 -10.63 -4.40
N TYR A 20 1.93 -9.89 -5.45
CA TYR A 20 0.60 -9.65 -5.97
C TYR A 20 0.59 -9.96 -7.46
N GLU A 21 -0.50 -10.55 -7.91
CA GLU A 21 -0.79 -10.73 -9.32
C GLU A 21 -1.72 -9.63 -9.81
N LEU A 22 -1.43 -9.14 -11.01
CA LEU A 22 -2.21 -8.13 -11.70
C LEU A 22 -2.85 -8.76 -12.93
N THR A 23 -4.15 -8.55 -13.07
CA THR A 23 -4.87 -8.84 -14.31
C THR A 23 -5.30 -7.52 -14.92
N VAL A 24 -4.96 -7.29 -16.17
CA VAL A 24 -5.18 -6.03 -16.89
C VAL A 24 -6.03 -6.29 -18.12
N MET A 25 -7.05 -5.46 -18.34
CA MET A 25 -7.94 -5.58 -19.49
C MET A 25 -8.16 -4.21 -20.12
N PRO A 26 -7.92 -4.03 -21.43
CA PRO A 26 -8.26 -2.79 -22.12
C PRO A 26 -9.78 -2.58 -22.13
N ARG A 27 -10.26 -1.35 -21.99
CA ARG A 27 -11.71 -1.07 -22.06
C ARG A 27 -12.32 -1.29 -23.45
N ASN A 28 -11.48 -1.33 -24.48
CA ASN A 28 -11.89 -1.54 -25.86
C ASN A 28 -11.73 -3.01 -26.33
N SER A 29 -11.29 -3.93 -25.46
CA SER A 29 -10.99 -5.32 -25.84
C SER A 29 -11.23 -6.29 -24.68
N GLY A 30 -11.77 -7.48 -24.97
CA GLY A 30 -11.90 -8.56 -23.97
C GLY A 30 -10.61 -9.32 -23.68
N LYS A 31 -9.46 -8.89 -24.23
CA LYS A 31 -8.18 -9.57 -24.06
C LYS A 31 -7.58 -9.26 -22.69
N LEU A 32 -7.27 -10.32 -21.95
CA LEU A 32 -6.61 -10.21 -20.65
C LEU A 32 -5.08 -10.23 -20.80
N TYR A 33 -4.44 -9.40 -20.00
CA TYR A 33 -3.00 -9.29 -19.82
C TYR A 33 -2.64 -9.51 -18.36
N THR A 34 -1.39 -9.89 -18.11
CA THR A 34 -0.91 -10.21 -16.78
C THR A 34 0.24 -9.30 -16.35
N GLY A 35 0.36 -9.14 -15.05
CA GLY A 35 1.47 -8.45 -14.41
C GLY A 35 1.74 -9.00 -13.02
N SER A 36 2.84 -8.57 -12.43
CA SER A 36 3.22 -8.86 -11.06
C SER A 36 3.57 -7.57 -10.33
N ALA A 37 3.24 -7.52 -9.05
CA ALA A 37 3.75 -6.51 -8.14
C ALA A 37 4.35 -7.18 -6.91
N GLU A 38 5.40 -6.58 -6.39
CA GLU A 38 6.08 -6.99 -5.18
C GLU A 38 6.04 -5.82 -4.21
N ASP A 39 5.67 -6.09 -2.97
CA ASP A 39 5.79 -5.15 -1.87
C ASP A 39 7.20 -5.24 -1.29
N ALA A 40 7.92 -4.12 -1.33
CA ALA A 40 9.26 -3.98 -0.78
C ALA A 40 9.26 -3.49 0.69
N GLY A 41 8.08 -3.26 1.26
CA GLY A 41 7.87 -2.63 2.55
C GLY A 41 7.70 -1.12 2.44
N ASN A 42 7.14 -0.50 3.48
CA ASN A 42 6.91 0.96 3.60
C ASN A 42 5.90 1.56 2.61
N GLY A 43 4.99 0.76 2.05
CA GLY A 43 3.98 1.27 1.12
C GLY A 43 4.52 1.53 -0.29
N GLU A 44 5.64 0.93 -0.66
CA GLU A 44 6.18 1.01 -2.02
C GLU A 44 6.68 -0.36 -2.51
N GLY A 45 6.83 -0.49 -3.82
CA GLY A 45 7.36 -1.72 -4.37
C GLY A 45 7.49 -1.73 -5.87
N ARG A 46 7.95 -2.87 -6.39
CA ARG A 46 8.20 -3.04 -7.83
C ARG A 46 6.96 -3.58 -8.51
N ILE A 47 6.70 -3.14 -9.73
CA ILE A 47 5.56 -3.58 -10.53
C ILE A 47 5.97 -3.74 -11.99
N SER A 48 5.44 -4.77 -12.63
CA SER A 48 5.67 -5.10 -14.03
C SER A 48 4.38 -5.59 -14.67
N ILE A 49 4.04 -5.07 -15.84
CA ILE A 49 2.83 -5.43 -16.58
C ILE A 49 3.21 -5.67 -18.04
N THR A 50 2.76 -6.78 -18.63
CA THR A 50 3.01 -7.09 -20.04
C THR A 50 1.74 -6.92 -20.86
N ILE A 51 1.70 -5.91 -21.71
CA ILE A 51 0.57 -5.59 -22.60
C ILE A 51 1.05 -5.76 -24.04
N GLU A 52 0.35 -6.57 -24.85
CA GLU A 52 0.67 -6.75 -26.28
C GLU A 52 2.13 -7.21 -26.54
N GLY A 53 2.71 -7.97 -25.61
CA GLY A 53 4.11 -8.42 -25.69
C GLY A 53 5.15 -7.37 -25.29
N LYS A 54 4.70 -6.18 -24.88
CA LYS A 54 5.55 -5.11 -24.36
C LYS A 54 5.49 -5.10 -22.84
N ALA A 55 6.66 -5.18 -22.20
CA ALA A 55 6.79 -5.12 -20.76
C ALA A 55 6.95 -3.66 -20.29
N TYR A 56 6.04 -3.22 -19.43
CA TYR A 56 6.10 -1.95 -18.72
C TYR A 56 6.54 -2.22 -17.30
N SER A 57 7.56 -1.53 -16.83
CA SER A 57 8.11 -1.73 -15.48
C SER A 57 8.36 -0.42 -14.77
N GLY A 58 8.28 -0.46 -13.44
CA GLY A 58 8.48 0.72 -12.60
C GLY A 58 8.24 0.40 -11.13
N THR A 59 7.92 1.45 -10.39
CA THR A 59 7.55 1.37 -8.97
C THR A 59 6.10 1.78 -8.78
N TRP A 60 5.47 1.21 -7.76
CA TRP A 60 4.21 1.66 -7.21
C TRP A 60 4.47 2.25 -5.82
N VAL A 61 3.72 3.29 -5.46
CA VAL A 61 3.84 3.99 -4.18
C VAL A 61 2.45 4.27 -3.63
N GLU A 62 2.23 3.93 -2.36
CA GLU A 62 1.04 4.25 -1.57
C GLU A 62 1.02 5.75 -1.29
N THR A 63 0.07 6.44 -1.90
CA THR A 63 -0.12 7.89 -1.75
C THR A 63 -1.07 8.23 -0.60
N GLN A 64 -1.93 7.29 -0.21
CA GLN A 64 -2.80 7.41 0.95
C GLN A 64 -2.86 6.08 1.69
N PRO A 65 -2.44 6.02 2.97
CA PRO A 65 -2.48 4.79 3.73
C PRO A 65 -3.90 4.37 4.05
N SER A 66 -4.12 3.05 4.15
CA SER A 66 -5.41 2.48 4.57
C SER A 66 -5.75 2.77 6.04
N THR A 67 -4.79 3.26 6.82
CA THR A 67 -4.96 3.63 8.23
C THR A 67 -4.12 4.87 8.55
N ALA A 68 -4.69 5.85 9.25
CA ALA A 68 -3.99 7.02 9.74
C ALA A 68 -3.82 6.95 11.27
N THR A 69 -2.59 7.10 11.76
CA THR A 69 -2.29 7.19 13.20
C THR A 69 -2.04 8.64 13.58
N GLY A 70 -2.87 9.16 14.48
CA GLY A 70 -2.75 10.52 15.01
C GLY A 70 -2.45 10.50 16.50
N TYR A 71 -1.53 11.35 16.94
CA TYR A 71 -1.33 11.61 18.36
C TYR A 71 -2.21 12.79 18.77
N VAL A 72 -3.19 12.55 19.63
CA VAL A 72 -4.00 13.62 20.21
C VAL A 72 -3.42 13.92 21.59
N MET A 73 -2.70 15.05 21.69
CA MET A 73 -2.46 15.68 22.98
C MET A 73 -3.83 16.10 23.52
N GLY A 74 -4.30 15.41 24.57
CA GLY A 74 -5.49 15.80 25.30
C GLY A 74 -5.32 17.22 25.83
N GLY A 75 -5.85 18.19 25.09
CA GLY A 75 -5.84 19.58 25.46
C GLY A 75 -6.75 19.83 26.64
N SER A 76 -6.19 19.81 27.85
CA SER A 76 -6.65 20.66 28.94
C SER A 76 -5.48 21.08 29.82
N ILE A 77 -4.69 22.04 29.31
CA ILE A 77 -4.05 23.03 30.18
C ILE A 77 -5.17 23.99 30.62
N GLY A 78 -6.01 23.52 31.53
CA GLY A 78 -6.98 24.33 32.23
C GLY A 78 -6.56 24.44 33.68
N TRP A 79 -5.94 25.56 34.06
CA TRP A 79 -5.90 26.02 35.45
C TRP A 79 -7.32 26.47 35.83
N GLY A 80 -8.24 25.52 35.96
CA GLY A 80 -9.62 25.76 36.35
C GLY A 80 -9.87 25.15 37.72
N TRP A 81 -9.89 26.00 38.75
CA TRP A 81 -10.43 25.66 40.06
C TRP A 81 -11.93 25.33 39.92
N GLY A 82 -12.24 24.04 39.72
CA GLY A 82 -13.61 23.53 39.67
C GLY A 82 -13.91 22.67 40.89
N TRP A 83 -14.66 23.23 41.84
CA TRP A 83 -15.16 22.54 43.03
C TRP A 83 -16.15 21.44 42.61
N GLY A 84 -15.72 20.18 42.63
CA GLY A 84 -16.53 19.03 42.21
C GLY A 84 -16.03 17.71 42.79
N ARG A 85 -16.33 17.51 44.07
CA ARG A 85 -16.42 16.24 44.84
C ARG A 85 -15.95 14.94 44.12
N GLY A 86 -14.68 14.57 44.35
CA GLY A 86 -14.25 13.18 44.46
C GLY A 86 -13.83 12.48 43.16
N GLY A 87 -12.54 12.50 42.84
CA GLY A 87 -11.94 11.57 41.90
C GLY A 87 -10.57 12.01 41.44
N ARG A 88 -9.54 11.19 41.69
CA ARG A 88 -8.14 11.43 41.29
C ARG A 88 -8.05 11.57 39.76
N GLY A 89 -8.03 12.81 39.25
CA GLY A 89 -7.70 13.09 37.86
C GLY A 89 -6.20 12.96 37.64
N MET A 90 -5.73 11.75 37.31
CA MET A 90 -4.42 11.57 36.70
C MET A 90 -4.43 12.36 35.38
N GLY A 91 -3.49 13.29 35.21
CA GLY A 91 -3.35 14.06 33.98
C GLY A 91 -3.37 13.15 32.76
N SER A 92 -4.17 13.51 31.76
CA SER A 92 -4.28 12.77 30.51
C SER A 92 -2.91 12.71 29.83
N LEU A 93 -2.23 11.56 29.93
CA LEU A 93 -1.16 11.20 29.02
C LEU A 93 -1.81 11.05 27.64
N GLY A 94 -1.27 11.75 26.62
CA GLY A 94 -1.87 11.79 25.29
C GLY A 94 -2.15 10.40 24.72
N SER A 95 -3.27 10.26 24.04
CA SER A 95 -3.72 8.98 23.46
C SER A 95 -3.35 8.93 21.98
N PHE A 96 -2.90 7.76 21.52
CA PHE A 96 -2.79 7.46 20.09
C PHE A 96 -4.16 7.00 19.60
N ILE A 97 -4.68 7.68 18.57
CA ILE A 97 -5.89 7.24 17.88
C ILE A 97 -5.47 6.72 16.51
N THR A 98 -5.84 5.48 16.24
CA THR A 98 -5.72 4.86 14.92
C THR A 98 -7.09 4.94 14.26
N MET A 99 -7.18 5.64 13.13
CA MET A 99 -8.40 5.73 12.34
C MET A 99 -8.20 4.96 11.05
N ASP A 100 -9.09 4.00 10.79
CA ASP A 100 -9.14 3.33 9.49
C ASP A 100 -9.67 4.29 8.43
N ASN A 101 -9.06 4.28 7.25
CA ASN A 101 -9.58 4.97 6.09
C ASN A 101 -10.66 4.09 5.44
N PRO A 102 -11.96 4.45 5.55
CA PRO A 102 -13.04 3.65 4.97
C PRO A 102 -12.97 3.61 3.43
N GLN A 103 -12.18 4.49 2.80
CA GLN A 103 -11.96 4.51 1.35
C GLN A 103 -10.86 3.55 0.87
N GLY A 104 -10.17 2.86 1.79
CA GLY A 104 -9.03 2.00 1.48
C GLY A 104 -7.73 2.77 1.27
N SER A 105 -6.66 2.08 0.87
CA SER A 105 -5.42 2.74 0.45
C SER A 105 -5.48 3.13 -1.03
N GLU A 106 -4.86 4.24 -1.36
CA GLU A 106 -4.63 4.67 -2.74
C GLU A 106 -3.15 4.57 -3.06
N SER A 107 -2.82 3.98 -4.20
CA SER A 107 -1.44 3.93 -4.69
C SER A 107 -1.36 4.30 -6.16
N LYS A 108 -0.20 4.81 -6.56
CA LYS A 108 0.09 5.20 -7.94
C LYS A 108 1.30 4.46 -8.45
N ALA A 109 1.31 4.11 -9.72
CA ALA A 109 2.48 3.58 -10.39
C ALA A 109 2.77 4.32 -11.70
N LEU A 110 4.06 4.53 -11.95
CA LEU A 110 4.57 5.10 -13.18
C LEU A 110 5.48 4.03 -13.82
N LEU A 111 5.03 3.45 -14.92
CA LEU A 111 5.74 2.41 -15.62
C LEU A 111 6.24 2.91 -16.96
N THR A 112 7.38 2.41 -17.39
CA THR A 112 7.97 2.70 -18.69
C THR A 112 8.36 1.41 -19.39
N ALA A 113 8.19 1.36 -20.70
CA ALA A 113 8.67 0.29 -21.57
C ALA A 113 10.01 0.65 -22.25
N PRO A 114 10.75 -0.31 -22.82
CA PRO A 114 12.05 -0.06 -23.44
C PRO A 114 12.05 0.93 -24.61
N ASP A 115 10.90 1.12 -25.26
CA ASP A 115 10.70 2.07 -26.36
C ASP A 115 10.38 3.49 -25.88
N GLY A 116 10.39 3.73 -24.57
CA GLY A 116 10.08 5.00 -23.95
C GLY A 116 8.59 5.26 -23.74
N SER A 117 7.70 4.34 -24.12
CA SER A 117 6.27 4.51 -23.84
C SER A 117 5.96 4.33 -22.36
N GLY A 118 5.07 5.18 -21.85
CA GLY A 118 4.63 5.26 -20.47
C GLY A 118 3.28 4.58 -20.24
N LEU A 119 3.12 4.07 -19.02
CA LEU A 119 1.85 3.59 -18.49
C LEU A 119 1.69 4.12 -17.06
N ARG A 120 0.61 4.87 -16.81
CA ARG A 120 0.32 5.48 -15.50
C ARG A 120 -0.87 4.77 -14.89
N CYS A 121 -0.72 4.28 -13.67
CA CYS A 121 -1.76 3.51 -13.00
C CYS A 121 -2.17 4.17 -11.69
N ASP A 122 -3.48 4.24 -11.48
CA ASP A 122 -4.09 4.64 -10.23
C ASP A 122 -4.79 3.42 -9.63
N PHE A 123 -4.32 2.97 -8.47
CA PHE A 123 -4.85 1.82 -7.75
C PHE A 123 -5.58 2.26 -6.50
N LYS A 124 -6.63 1.51 -6.18
CA LYS A 124 -7.35 1.56 -4.92
C LYS A 124 -7.38 0.15 -4.35
N SER A 125 -6.96 0.00 -3.10
CA SER A 125 -6.89 -1.29 -2.44
C SER A 125 -7.58 -1.27 -1.09
N GLY A 126 -8.22 -2.38 -0.73
CA GLY A 126 -8.81 -2.60 0.59
C GLY A 126 -8.65 -4.05 1.00
N GLN A 127 -8.39 -4.33 2.28
CA GLN A 127 -8.34 -5.69 2.87
C GLN A 127 -7.75 -6.79 1.95
N GLY A 128 -6.61 -6.54 1.31
CA GLY A 128 -5.89 -7.54 0.51
C GLY A 128 -6.40 -7.80 -0.92
N ARG A 129 -7.35 -6.99 -1.41
CA ARG A 129 -7.82 -6.98 -2.81
C ARG A 129 -7.83 -5.53 -3.31
N GLY A 130 -7.62 -5.35 -4.61
CA GLY A 130 -7.62 -4.00 -5.17
C GLY A 130 -8.02 -3.98 -6.62
N GLY A 131 -8.25 -2.78 -7.12
CA GLY A 131 -8.48 -2.52 -8.52
C GLY A 131 -8.02 -1.12 -8.87
N GLY A 132 -7.93 -0.83 -10.16
CA GLY A 132 -7.44 0.45 -10.61
C GLY A 132 -7.66 0.66 -12.09
N VAL A 133 -7.18 1.82 -12.55
CA VAL A 133 -7.16 2.16 -13.96
C VAL A 133 -5.74 2.51 -14.34
N CYS A 134 -5.25 1.90 -15.42
CA CYS A 134 -4.03 2.34 -16.08
C CYS A 134 -4.36 3.08 -17.37
N LYS A 135 -3.54 4.07 -17.71
CA LYS A 135 -3.63 4.84 -18.95
C LYS A 135 -2.26 4.93 -19.61
N ASP A 136 -2.20 4.62 -20.89
CA ASP A 136 -0.98 4.78 -21.68
C ASP A 136 -0.86 6.20 -22.26
N ASP A 137 0.27 6.50 -22.89
CA ASP A 137 0.51 7.81 -23.51
C ASP A 137 -0.43 8.12 -24.69
N GLN A 138 -1.06 7.10 -25.28
CA GLN A 138 -2.06 7.24 -26.35
C GLN A 138 -3.47 7.48 -25.78
N GLY A 139 -3.61 7.47 -24.46
CA GLY A 139 -4.87 7.66 -23.76
C GLY A 139 -5.76 6.43 -23.71
N ARG A 140 -5.24 5.24 -24.08
CA ARG A 140 -5.96 3.98 -23.92
C ARG A 140 -6.04 3.64 -22.44
N GLU A 141 -7.26 3.29 -22.00
CA GLU A 141 -7.55 2.94 -20.62
C GLU A 141 -7.66 1.43 -20.43
N TYR A 142 -7.12 0.98 -19.31
CA TYR A 142 -7.09 -0.42 -18.91
C TYR A 142 -7.62 -0.55 -17.50
N ASP A 143 -8.60 -1.42 -17.29
CA ASP A 143 -9.04 -1.79 -15.96
C ASP A 143 -8.07 -2.83 -15.39
N VAL A 144 -7.70 -2.66 -14.14
CA VAL A 144 -6.75 -3.53 -13.44
C VAL A 144 -7.40 -4.13 -12.21
N GLN A 145 -7.16 -5.42 -12.01
CA GLN A 145 -7.46 -6.12 -10.77
C GLN A 145 -6.17 -6.56 -10.10
N VAL A 146 -6.08 -6.28 -8.81
CA VAL A 146 -4.94 -6.62 -7.95
C VAL A 146 -5.40 -7.71 -6.99
N ARG A 147 -4.69 -8.83 -6.97
CA ARG A 147 -4.92 -9.92 -6.02
C ARG A 147 -3.61 -10.35 -5.39
N LYS A 148 -3.66 -10.75 -4.12
CA LYS A 148 -2.52 -11.40 -3.48
C LYS A 148 -2.19 -12.68 -4.25
N ALA A 149 -0.91 -12.92 -4.53
CA ALA A 149 -0.50 -14.18 -5.13
C ALA A 149 -0.76 -15.32 -4.15
N SER A 150 -1.36 -16.41 -4.64
CA SER A 150 -1.51 -17.64 -3.85
C SER A 150 -0.12 -18.29 -3.74
N LYS A 151 0.38 -18.44 -2.51
CA LYS A 151 1.60 -19.23 -2.22
C LYS A 151 1.36 -20.72 -2.44
#